data_AF-A0AAF0LSE8-F1
#
_entry.id   AF-A0AAF0LSE8-F1
#
_cell.length_a   1.000
_cell.length_b   1.000
_cell.length_c   1.000
_cell.angle_alpha   90.00
_cell.angle_beta   90.00
_cell.angle_gamma   90.00
#
_symmetry.space_group_name_H-M   'P 1'
#
loop_
_entity.id
_entity.type
_entity.pdbx_description
1 polymer ?
#
loop_
_entity_poly.entity_id
_entity_poly.type
_entity_poly.pdbx_seq_one_letter_code
_entity_poly.pdbx_strand_id
1 'polypeptide(L)'
;MQAVRAELEAEAVARNRNDFSIPEFARTATPVYIDRVSANAIEAISNNGRTKLSPGPLPFTPTAVEVGYWNKGEDFAAVRGCVAGRWATESGVPTGEIDGVGIEYRLERDHDGLMRVSSTSSVPDLDCGALDPLPTALFDPAPEPSGVTDVRDVVRPDGTTSGPRSR
;
A
#
# COMPACT_ATOMS: atom_id res chain seq x y z
N MET A 1 -9.26 8.38 8.88
CA MET A 1 -8.91 6.95 9.10
C MET A 1 -9.45 6.03 8.03
N GLN A 2 -10.74 6.14 7.63
CA GLN A 2 -11.31 5.29 6.57
C GLN A 2 -10.54 5.38 5.23
N ALA A 3 -10.08 6.58 4.85
CA ALA A 3 -9.27 6.76 3.63
C ALA A 3 -7.99 5.91 3.61
N VAL A 4 -7.23 5.88 4.71
CA VAL A 4 -6.01 5.04 4.82
C VAL A 4 -6.38 3.56 4.78
N ARG A 5 -7.45 3.13 5.46
CA ARG A 5 -7.88 1.73 5.42
C ARG A 5 -8.27 1.27 4.01
N ALA A 6 -9.04 2.09 3.30
CA ALA A 6 -9.44 1.81 1.93
C ALA A 6 -8.24 1.78 0.98
N GLU A 7 -7.28 2.67 1.19
CA GLU A 7 -6.03 2.69 0.43
C GLU A 7 -5.20 1.42 0.65
N LEU A 8 -5.02 0.99 1.90
CA LEU A 8 -4.27 -0.23 2.23
C LEU A 8 -4.88 -1.48 1.60
N GLU A 9 -6.20 -1.54 1.48
CA GLU A 9 -6.91 -2.62 0.80
C GLU A 9 -6.67 -2.57 -0.72
N ALA A 10 -6.85 -1.39 -1.33
CA ALA A 10 -6.64 -1.21 -2.75
C ALA A 10 -5.17 -1.46 -3.16
N GLU A 11 -4.20 -0.98 -2.37
CA GLU A 11 -2.76 -1.23 -2.60
C GLU A 11 -2.44 -2.72 -2.51
N ALA A 12 -2.98 -3.44 -1.53
CA ALA A 12 -2.75 -4.88 -1.39
C ALA A 12 -3.28 -5.67 -2.61
N VAL A 13 -4.46 -5.31 -3.12
CA VAL A 13 -5.01 -5.91 -4.35
C VAL A 13 -4.16 -5.56 -5.57
N ALA A 14 -3.78 -4.30 -5.73
CA ALA A 14 -2.93 -3.83 -6.84
C ALA A 14 -1.58 -4.57 -6.87
N ARG A 15 -0.92 -4.69 -5.70
CA ARG A 15 0.36 -5.41 -5.56
C ARG A 15 0.22 -6.89 -5.86
N ASN A 16 -0.82 -7.55 -5.36
CA ASN A 16 -1.02 -8.99 -5.61
C ASN A 16 -1.27 -9.27 -7.09
N ARG A 17 -1.97 -8.37 -7.79
CA ARG A 17 -2.23 -8.47 -9.23
C ARG A 17 -1.08 -7.96 -10.10
N ASN A 18 -0.11 -7.22 -9.53
CA ASN A 18 0.82 -6.36 -10.26
C ASN A 18 0.11 -5.44 -11.28
N ASP A 19 -1.08 -4.95 -10.90
CA ASP A 19 -1.88 -4.04 -11.69
C ASP A 19 -2.16 -2.77 -10.88
N PHE A 20 -1.46 -1.71 -11.23
CA PHE A 20 -1.54 -0.41 -10.56
C PHE A 20 -2.51 0.56 -11.26
N SER A 21 -3.19 0.11 -12.31
CA SER A 21 -4.20 0.89 -13.04
C SER A 21 -5.62 0.74 -12.45
N ILE A 22 -5.78 -0.12 -11.43
CA ILE A 22 -7.10 -0.45 -10.90
C ILE A 22 -7.84 0.80 -10.36
N PRO A 23 -9.14 0.96 -10.67
CA PRO A 23 -9.91 2.14 -10.28
C PRO A 23 -10.01 2.35 -8.76
N GLU A 24 -9.94 1.28 -7.97
CA GLU A 24 -9.98 1.33 -6.52
C GLU A 24 -8.73 2.05 -5.98
N PHE A 25 -7.55 1.72 -6.50
CA PHE A 25 -6.30 2.34 -6.06
C PHE A 25 -6.20 3.78 -6.54
N ALA A 26 -6.64 4.03 -7.78
CA ALA A 26 -6.79 5.38 -8.31
C ALA A 26 -7.75 6.24 -7.46
N ARG A 27 -8.77 5.66 -6.82
CA ARG A 27 -9.69 6.43 -5.96
C ARG A 27 -9.14 6.74 -4.58
N THR A 28 -8.17 5.97 -4.08
CA THR A 28 -7.67 6.09 -2.70
C THR A 28 -6.27 6.68 -2.57
N ALA A 29 -5.53 6.77 -3.68
CA ALA A 29 -4.17 7.32 -3.71
C ALA A 29 -3.98 8.34 -4.83
N THR A 30 -3.00 9.23 -4.69
CA THR A 30 -2.64 10.20 -5.72
C THR A 30 -1.77 9.53 -6.81
N PRO A 31 -1.74 10.07 -8.05
CA PRO A 31 -0.92 9.51 -9.12
C PRO A 31 0.56 9.33 -8.73
N VAL A 32 1.14 10.32 -8.06
CA VAL A 32 2.54 10.28 -7.59
C VAL A 32 2.78 9.13 -6.61
N TYR A 33 1.82 8.86 -5.72
CA TYR A 33 1.92 7.76 -4.78
C TYR A 33 1.85 6.40 -5.49
N ILE A 34 0.90 6.25 -6.42
CA ILE A 34 0.70 5.03 -7.20
C ILE A 34 1.94 4.74 -8.05
N ASP A 35 2.51 5.75 -8.72
CA ASP A 35 3.76 5.62 -9.49
C ASP A 35 4.90 5.09 -8.62
N ARG A 36 5.08 5.64 -7.41
CA ARG A 36 6.10 5.17 -6.47
C ARG A 36 5.86 3.72 -6.03
N VAL A 37 4.62 3.37 -5.73
CA VAL A 37 4.25 2.00 -5.34
C VAL A 37 4.51 1.01 -6.48
N SER A 38 4.16 1.38 -7.71
CA SER A 38 4.44 0.59 -8.91
C SER A 38 5.94 0.43 -9.13
N ALA A 39 6.73 1.50 -9.00
CA ALA A 39 8.18 1.43 -9.14
C ALA A 39 8.83 0.46 -8.14
N ASN A 40 8.39 0.49 -6.88
CA ASN A 40 8.87 -0.44 -5.85
C ASN A 40 8.54 -1.90 -6.18
N ALA A 41 7.38 -2.17 -6.80
CA ALA A 41 7.02 -3.52 -7.23
C ALA A 41 7.88 -4.00 -8.41
N ILE A 42 8.13 -3.13 -9.39
CA ILE A 42 9.04 -3.39 -10.53
C ILE A 42 10.45 -3.69 -10.02
N GLU A 43 10.96 -2.90 -9.07
CA GLU A 43 12.26 -3.13 -8.45
C GLU A 43 12.30 -4.47 -7.70
N ALA A 44 11.26 -4.80 -6.94
CA ALA A 44 11.19 -6.07 -6.21
C ALA A 44 11.23 -7.28 -7.15
N ILE A 45 10.51 -7.24 -8.28
CA ILE A 45 10.54 -8.29 -9.30
C ILE A 45 11.92 -8.32 -9.98
N SER A 46 12.52 -7.17 -10.29
CA SER A 46 13.85 -7.09 -10.90
C SER A 46 14.93 -7.76 -10.04
N ASN A 47 14.85 -7.58 -8.73
CA ASN A 47 15.88 -8.05 -7.79
C ASN A 47 15.68 -9.49 -7.32
N ASN A 48 14.43 -9.94 -7.12
CA ASN A 48 14.10 -11.24 -6.52
C ASN A 48 13.39 -12.22 -7.47
N GLY A 49 13.02 -11.77 -8.67
CA GLY A 49 12.37 -12.59 -9.70
C GLY A 49 10.91 -12.99 -9.41
N ARG A 50 10.32 -12.56 -8.29
CA ARG A 50 8.95 -12.92 -7.88
C ARG A 50 8.27 -11.83 -7.06
N THR A 51 6.95 -11.76 -7.19
CA THR A 51 6.08 -10.91 -6.36
C THR A 51 5.83 -11.56 -5.01
N LYS A 52 5.98 -10.78 -3.93
CA LYS A 52 5.48 -11.15 -2.61
C LYS A 52 3.99 -10.83 -2.54
N LEU A 53 3.20 -11.79 -2.08
CA LEU A 53 1.77 -11.68 -1.88
C LEU A 53 1.46 -11.09 -0.50
N SER A 54 0.58 -10.11 -0.47
CA SER A 54 -0.02 -9.60 0.76
C SER A 54 -1.24 -10.47 1.11
N PRO A 55 -1.25 -11.15 2.29
CA PRO A 55 -2.38 -12.00 2.73
C PRO A 55 -3.71 -11.24 2.87
N GLY A 56 -3.65 -9.92 2.96
CA GLY A 56 -4.75 -8.99 3.12
C GLY A 56 -4.23 -7.55 3.07
N PRO A 57 -5.06 -6.55 3.40
CA PRO A 57 -4.60 -5.19 3.63
C PRO A 57 -3.50 -5.16 4.69
N LEU A 58 -2.55 -4.24 4.55
CA LEU A 58 -1.47 -4.11 5.51
C LEU A 58 -2.05 -3.78 6.91
N PRO A 59 -1.80 -4.62 7.95
CA PRO A 59 -2.33 -4.38 9.29
C PRO A 59 -1.91 -3.01 9.81
N PHE A 60 -2.89 -2.19 10.20
CA PHE A 60 -2.66 -0.80 10.59
C PHE A 60 -3.53 -0.38 11.78
N THR A 61 -2.87 0.17 12.79
CA THR A 61 -3.48 0.79 13.97
C THR A 61 -3.13 2.28 14.01
N PRO A 62 -4.08 3.18 13.72
CA PRO A 62 -3.85 4.61 13.82
C PRO A 62 -3.72 5.03 15.29
N THR A 63 -2.78 5.94 15.57
CA THR A 63 -2.53 6.51 16.90
C THR A 63 -2.85 8.00 16.97
N ALA A 64 -2.71 8.72 15.84
CA ALA A 64 -3.00 10.14 15.78
C ALA A 64 -3.46 10.57 14.37
N VAL A 65 -4.25 11.64 14.34
CA VAL A 65 -4.65 12.33 13.10
C VAL A 65 -4.37 13.82 13.26
N GLU A 66 -3.66 14.40 12.31
CA GLU A 66 -3.31 15.82 12.26
C GLU A 66 -3.90 16.42 10.98
N VAL A 67 -4.91 17.29 11.11
CA VAL A 67 -5.47 18.04 9.98
C VAL A 67 -4.65 19.31 9.76
N GLY A 68 -4.39 19.65 8.50
CA GLY A 68 -3.59 20.81 8.13
C GLY A 68 -2.11 20.69 8.49
N TYR A 69 -1.59 19.46 8.55
CA TYR A 69 -0.20 19.19 8.92
C TYR A 69 0.78 20.13 8.19
N TRP A 70 1.78 20.62 8.91
CA TRP A 70 2.75 21.61 8.42
C TRP A 70 2.13 22.92 7.87
N ASN A 71 0.99 23.35 8.43
CA ASN A 71 0.27 24.55 8.02
C ASN A 71 -0.20 24.50 6.55
N LYS A 72 -0.49 23.30 6.01
CA LYS A 72 -0.93 23.12 4.62
C LYS A 72 -2.42 23.44 4.38
N GLY A 73 -3.22 23.61 5.44
CA GLY A 73 -4.67 23.89 5.34
C GLY A 73 -5.55 22.63 5.37
N GLU A 74 -6.87 22.83 5.39
CA GLU A 74 -7.87 21.78 5.69
C GLU A 74 -7.98 20.65 4.66
N ASP A 75 -7.43 20.86 3.47
CA ASP A 75 -7.36 19.85 2.40
C ASP A 75 -6.26 18.82 2.62
N PHE A 76 -5.44 18.99 3.66
CA PHE A 76 -4.33 18.10 3.97
C PHE A 76 -4.54 17.46 5.34
N ALA A 77 -4.16 16.19 5.46
CA ALA A 77 -4.13 15.50 6.74
C ALA A 77 -2.95 14.54 6.82
N ALA A 78 -2.49 14.24 8.03
CA ALA A 78 -1.54 13.19 8.31
C ALA A 78 -2.17 12.21 9.32
N VAL A 79 -2.03 10.92 9.06
CA VAL A 79 -2.46 9.86 9.96
C VAL A 79 -1.23 9.07 10.38
N ARG A 80 -0.86 9.18 11.66
CA ARG A 80 0.23 8.40 12.25
C ARG A 80 -0.33 7.12 12.86
N GLY A 81 0.46 6.06 12.81
CA GLY A 81 0.08 4.80 13.43
C GLY A 81 1.16 3.74 13.25
N CYS A 82 0.81 2.53 13.67
CA CYS A 82 1.68 1.36 13.59
C CYS A 82 1.20 0.42 12.49
N VAL A 83 2.16 -0.07 11.71
CA VAL A 83 1.92 -0.92 10.55
C VAL A 83 2.79 -2.17 10.60
N ALA A 84 2.31 -3.28 10.05
CA ALA A 84 3.09 -4.52 9.97
C ALA A 84 4.36 -4.37 9.12
N GLY A 85 5.52 -4.74 9.64
CA GLY A 85 6.79 -4.67 8.91
C GLY A 85 7.02 -5.80 7.88
N ARG A 86 6.50 -7.00 8.12
CA ARG A 86 6.72 -8.20 7.27
C ARG A 86 5.43 -8.93 6.90
N TRP A 87 4.51 -8.18 6.30
CA TRP A 87 3.19 -8.73 5.95
C TRP A 87 3.17 -9.53 4.65
N ALA A 88 3.88 -9.05 3.62
CA ALA A 88 3.89 -9.72 2.32
C ALA A 88 4.90 -10.88 2.30
N THR A 89 4.45 -12.06 1.86
CA THR A 89 5.21 -13.31 1.83
C THR A 89 5.11 -13.96 0.45
N GLU A 90 5.99 -14.92 0.12
CA GLU A 90 5.90 -15.60 -1.18
C GLU A 90 4.64 -16.47 -1.30
N SER A 91 4.15 -17.01 -0.19
CA SER A 91 2.98 -17.89 -0.16
C SER A 91 1.65 -17.17 0.01
N GLY A 92 1.66 -15.87 0.34
CA GLY A 92 0.45 -15.13 0.73
C GLY A 92 -0.13 -15.58 2.07
N VAL A 93 0.64 -16.34 2.85
CA VAL A 93 0.28 -16.75 4.21
C VAL A 93 1.11 -15.92 5.20
N PRO A 94 0.51 -15.35 6.26
CA PRO A 94 1.25 -14.61 7.27
C PRO A 94 2.31 -15.51 7.94
N THR A 95 3.52 -14.97 8.10
CA THR A 95 4.59 -15.64 8.85
C THR A 95 4.60 -15.14 10.29
N GLY A 96 4.32 -16.01 11.26
CA GLY A 96 4.61 -15.81 12.69
C GLY A 96 4.36 -14.40 13.25
N GLU A 97 5.22 -13.97 14.17
CA GLU A 97 5.14 -12.65 14.82
C GLU A 97 5.27 -11.51 13.81
N ILE A 98 4.39 -10.52 13.94
CA ILE A 98 4.33 -9.34 13.08
C ILE A 98 4.82 -8.14 13.89
N ASP A 99 6.07 -7.74 13.68
CA ASP A 99 6.60 -6.53 14.30
C ASP A 99 5.87 -5.29 13.76
N GLY A 100 5.41 -4.41 14.66
CA GLY A 100 4.87 -3.11 14.32
C GLY A 100 5.95 -2.06 14.07
N VAL A 101 5.80 -1.28 13.00
CA VAL A 101 6.68 -0.15 12.64
C VAL A 101 5.86 1.13 12.58
N GLY A 102 6.41 2.23 13.08
CA GLY A 102 5.75 3.53 13.03
C GLY A 102 5.75 4.13 11.63
N ILE A 103 4.58 4.60 11.19
CA ILE A 103 4.37 5.20 9.87
C ILE A 103 3.42 6.40 9.94
N GLU A 104 3.63 7.38 9.06
CA GLU A 104 2.75 8.49 8.78
C GLU A 104 2.24 8.38 7.35
N TYR A 105 0.92 8.25 7.19
CA TYR A 105 0.24 8.40 5.90
C TYR A 105 -0.17 9.86 5.73
N ARG A 106 0.31 10.52 4.69
CA ARG A 106 -0.09 11.88 4.34
C ARG A 106 -1.16 11.81 3.28
N LEU A 107 -2.19 12.62 3.47
CA LEU A 107 -3.37 12.66 2.64
C LEU A 107 -3.59 14.06 2.09
N GLU A 108 -4.19 14.09 0.91
CA GLU A 108 -4.63 15.28 0.20
C GLU A 108 -6.08 15.06 -0.26
N ARG A 109 -6.89 16.11 -0.16
CA ARG A 109 -8.26 16.13 -0.67
C ARG A 109 -8.23 16.47 -2.16
N ASP A 110 -8.89 15.65 -2.98
CA ASP A 110 -9.08 15.99 -4.39
C ASP A 110 -10.27 16.94 -4.62
N HIS A 111 -10.49 17.30 -5.88
CA HIS A 111 -11.55 18.23 -6.30
C HIS A 111 -12.97 17.71 -6.03
N ASP A 112 -13.15 16.40 -5.89
CA ASP A 112 -14.42 15.75 -5.54
C ASP A 112 -14.59 15.63 -4.02
N GLY A 113 -13.62 16.13 -3.24
CA GLY A 113 -13.64 16.13 -1.79
C GLY A 113 -13.14 14.83 -1.15
N LEU A 114 -12.57 13.90 -1.92
CA LEU A 114 -12.10 12.62 -1.43
C LEU A 114 -10.67 12.74 -0.88
N MET A 115 -10.44 12.21 0.32
CA MET A 115 -9.10 12.13 0.90
C MET A 115 -8.33 10.96 0.29
N ARG A 116 -7.17 11.25 -0.29
CA ARG A 116 -6.31 10.29 -0.97
C ARG A 116 -4.91 10.29 -0.37
N VAL A 117 -4.30 9.12 -0.23
CA VAL A 117 -2.92 9.03 0.25
C VAL A 117 -1.98 9.58 -0.82
N SER A 118 -1.14 10.53 -0.44
CA SER A 118 -0.18 11.19 -1.32
C SER A 118 1.25 10.78 -1.07
N SER A 119 1.58 10.42 0.18
CA SER A 119 2.91 9.94 0.56
C SER A 119 2.88 9.22 1.89
N THR A 120 3.96 8.49 2.16
CA THR A 120 4.21 7.87 3.47
C THR A 120 5.60 8.25 3.98
N SER A 121 5.76 8.30 5.29
CA SER A 121 7.03 8.53 5.97
C SER A 121 7.15 7.60 7.18
N SER A 122 8.34 7.05 7.41
CA SER A 122 8.61 6.30 8.64
C SER A 122 8.62 7.22 9.85
N VAL A 123 8.13 6.72 10.99
CA VAL A 123 8.13 7.41 12.29
C VAL A 123 8.78 6.46 13.31
N PRO A 124 10.12 6.37 13.33
CA PRO A 124 10.83 5.33 14.08
C PRO A 124 10.66 5.45 15.60
N ASP A 125 10.41 6.66 16.11
CA ASP A 125 10.25 6.92 17.54
C ASP A 125 8.83 6.63 18.05
N LEU A 126 7.90 6.21 17.19
CA LEU A 126 6.56 5.80 17.61
C LEU A 126 6.62 4.41 18.26
N ASP A 127 6.22 4.31 19.52
CA ASP A 127 6.14 3.03 20.22
C ASP A 127 5.02 2.16 19.65
N CYS A 128 5.42 1.17 18.84
CA CYS A 128 4.52 0.18 18.26
C CYS A 128 4.53 -1.17 19.01
N GLY A 129 5.43 -1.38 19.97
CA GLY A 129 5.48 -2.62 20.75
C GLY A 129 4.33 -2.76 21.74
N ALA A 130 3.77 -1.64 22.18
CA ALA A 130 2.60 -1.63 23.07
C ALA A 130 1.26 -1.93 22.36
N LEU A 131 1.25 -1.99 21.02
CA LEU A 131 0.03 -2.09 20.21
C LEU A 131 -0.21 -3.49 19.61
N ASP A 132 0.50 -4.49 20.12
CA ASP A 132 0.34 -5.87 19.69
C ASP A 132 -0.91 -6.56 20.29
N PRO A 133 -1.65 -7.35 19.49
CA PRO A 133 -1.45 -7.58 18.06
C PRO A 133 -2.13 -6.50 17.19
N LEU A 134 -1.48 -6.12 16.10
CA LEU A 134 -2.10 -5.29 15.06
C LEU A 134 -3.37 -5.98 14.49
N PRO A 135 -4.44 -5.23 14.18
CA PRO A 135 -5.66 -5.78 13.62
C PRO A 135 -5.39 -6.32 12.23
N THR A 136 -5.52 -7.64 12.07
CA THR A 136 -5.33 -8.35 10.81
C THR A 136 -6.67 -8.58 10.13
N ALA A 137 -6.68 -8.42 8.81
CA ALA A 137 -7.76 -8.86 7.94
C ALA A 137 -7.11 -9.63 6.78
N LEU A 138 -7.63 -10.80 6.46
CA LEU A 138 -7.14 -11.66 5.39
C LEU A 138 -8.11 -11.63 4.22
N PHE A 139 -7.61 -11.76 3.00
CA PHE A 139 -8.44 -12.06 1.85
C PHE A 139 -9.02 -13.47 1.97
N ASP A 140 -10.30 -13.64 1.65
CA ASP A 140 -10.97 -14.94 1.56
C ASP A 140 -11.65 -15.05 0.18
N PRO A 141 -11.17 -15.91 -0.74
CA PRO A 141 -10.03 -16.83 -0.54
C PRO A 141 -8.68 -16.09 -0.46
N ALA A 142 -7.67 -16.76 0.11
CA ALA A 142 -6.30 -16.27 0.12
C ALA A 142 -5.83 -15.96 -1.32
N PRO A 143 -4.98 -14.93 -1.51
CA PRO A 143 -4.56 -14.51 -2.84
C PRO A 143 -3.75 -15.62 -3.52
N GLU A 144 -4.04 -15.87 -4.79
CA GLU A 144 -3.24 -16.78 -5.60
C GLU A 144 -1.84 -16.17 -5.84
N PRO A 145 -0.76 -16.99 -5.82
CA PRO A 145 0.56 -16.55 -6.22
C PRO A 145 0.54 -15.88 -7.60
N SER A 146 1.09 -14.66 -7.66
CA SER A 146 1.19 -13.94 -8.92
C SER A 146 2.13 -14.72 -9.84
N GLY A 147 1.64 -15.07 -11.04
CA GLY A 147 2.46 -15.66 -12.10
C GLY A 147 3.44 -14.66 -12.75
N VAL A 148 3.38 -13.38 -12.35
CA VAL A 148 4.26 -12.33 -12.86
C VAL A 148 5.67 -12.53 -12.32
N THR A 149 6.56 -12.95 -13.20
CA THR A 149 8.00 -13.08 -12.93
C THR A 149 8.85 -12.10 -13.75
N ASP A 150 8.22 -11.36 -14.67
CA ASP A 150 8.86 -10.38 -15.54
C ASP A 150 8.26 -9.00 -15.30
N VAL A 151 9.13 -7.99 -15.14
CA VAL A 151 8.74 -6.58 -14.99
C VAL A 151 7.90 -6.06 -16.16
N ARG A 152 7.99 -6.69 -17.32
CA ARG A 152 7.22 -6.34 -18.52
C ARG A 152 5.74 -6.64 -18.39
N ASP A 153 5.37 -7.56 -17.51
CA ASP A 153 3.98 -7.99 -17.29
C ASP A 153 3.29 -7.18 -16.18
N VAL A 154 4.02 -6.26 -15.52
CA VAL A 154 3.44 -5.31 -14.57
C VAL A 154 2.65 -4.24 -15.32
N VAL A 155 1.37 -4.06 -14.95
CA VAL A 155 0.52 -2.99 -15.49
C VAL A 155 0.77 -1.71 -14.69
N ARG A 156 1.29 -0.70 -15.38
CA ARG A 156 1.60 0.61 -14.82
C ARG A 156 0.33 1.43 -14.56
N PRO A 157 0.44 2.54 -13.81
CA PRO A 157 -0.74 3.36 -13.46
C PRO A 157 -1.48 3.94 -14.67
N ASP A 158 -0.78 4.14 -15.79
CA ASP A 158 -1.36 4.58 -17.07
C ASP A 158 -2.02 3.43 -17.88
N GLY A 159 -2.07 2.22 -17.33
CA GLY A 159 -2.62 1.02 -17.97
C GLY A 159 -1.68 0.37 -18.99
N THR A 160 -0.42 0.82 -19.10
CA THR A 160 0.55 0.23 -20.01
C THR A 160 1.34 -0.90 -19.35
N THR A 161 1.68 -1.91 -20.15
CA THR A 161 2.67 -2.95 -19.79
C THR A 161 3.97 -2.64 -20.51
N SER A 162 5.12 -3.02 -19.92
CA SER A 162 6.43 -2.80 -20.59
C SER A 162 6.76 -3.90 -21.62
N GLY A 163 5.89 -4.91 -21.79
CA GLY A 163 6.00 -5.96 -22.81
C GLY A 163 5.49 -5.52 -24.19
N PRO A 164 6.06 -6.05 -25.29
CA PRO A 164 5.52 -5.81 -26.62
C PRO A 164 4.11 -6.40 -26.72
N ARG A 165 3.18 -5.66 -27.37
CA ARG A 165 1.92 -6.25 -27.86
C ARG A 165 2.28 -7.28 -28.92
N SER A 166 2.36 -8.55 -28.55
CA SER A 166 2.35 -9.65 -29.52
C SER A 166 1.03 -9.57 -30.30
N ARG A 167 1.12 -9.21 -31.58
CA ARG A 167 0.12 -9.55 -32.58
C ARG A 167 0.38 -10.95 -33.10
#